data_AF-A0A0A1VY27-F1
#
_entry.id   AF-A0A0A1VY27-F1
#
_cell.length_a   1.000
_cell.length_b   1.000
_cell.length_c   1.000
_cell.angle_alpha   90.00
_cell.angle_beta   90.00
_cell.angle_gamma   90.00
#
_symmetry.space_group_name_H-M   'P 1'
#
loop_
_entity.id
_entity.type
_entity.pdbx_description
1 polymer ?
#
loop_
_entity_poly.entity_id
_entity_poly.type
_entity_poly.pdbx_seq_one_letter_code
_entity_poly.pdbx_strand_id
1 'polypeptide(L)'
;MLFRQMFDPETSTYTYLIADPVSKEAVLVDPVREQVERDGQQLRELGLTLKYCVETHIHADHVTGTGKLRQITGCQGIVPENAQVACADRHLADGEELLLGNITIKAIATPGHTDSHLAYLVNNSHRKFGSETPPF
;
A
#
# COMPACT_ATOMS: atom_id res chain seq x y z
N MET A 1 5.50 -15.18 -3.84
CA MET A 1 5.19 -13.74 -3.71
C MET A 1 5.99 -12.99 -4.76
N LEU A 2 5.32 -12.16 -5.56
CA LEU A 2 5.95 -11.16 -6.41
C LEU A 2 6.10 -9.86 -5.60
N PHE A 3 7.24 -9.20 -5.75
CA PHE A 3 7.55 -7.95 -5.06
C PHE A 3 8.28 -7.00 -6.01
N ARG A 4 7.84 -5.74 -6.07
CA ARG A 4 8.55 -4.64 -6.75
C ARG A 4 8.55 -3.40 -5.87
N GLN A 5 9.70 -2.75 -5.83
CA GLN A 5 9.86 -1.41 -5.27
C GLN A 5 9.97 -0.43 -6.43
N MET A 6 9.21 0.64 -6.36
CA MET A 6 9.18 1.70 -7.37
C MET A 6 9.44 3.02 -6.66
N PHE A 7 10.17 3.91 -7.30
CA PHE A 7 10.61 5.17 -6.71
C PHE A 7 10.02 6.34 -7.46
N ASP A 8 9.47 7.30 -6.73
CA ASP A 8 9.12 8.62 -7.25
C ASP A 8 10.27 9.60 -6.93
N PRO A 9 10.97 10.13 -7.94
CA PRO A 9 12.12 11.01 -7.71
C PRO A 9 11.73 12.43 -7.27
N GLU A 10 10.49 12.87 -7.49
CA GLU A 10 10.03 14.22 -7.15
C GLU A 10 9.81 14.35 -5.63
N THR A 11 9.19 13.33 -5.04
CA THR A 11 8.80 13.31 -3.62
C THR A 11 9.70 12.39 -2.80
N SER A 12 10.60 11.66 -3.46
CA SER A 12 11.46 10.62 -2.86
C SER A 12 10.66 9.48 -2.20
N THR A 13 9.41 9.29 -2.59
CA THR A 13 8.55 8.24 -2.07
C THR A 13 8.87 6.89 -2.70
N TYR A 14 8.88 5.84 -1.87
CA TYR A 14 8.85 4.46 -2.35
C TYR A 14 7.43 3.91 -2.34
N THR A 15 6.99 3.45 -3.50
CA THR A 15 5.76 2.67 -3.67
C THR A 15 6.12 1.19 -3.80
N TYR A 16 5.40 0.31 -3.09
CA TYR A 16 5.64 -1.13 -3.16
C TYR A 16 4.46 -1.88 -3.78
N LEU A 17 4.75 -2.71 -4.78
CA LEU A 17 3.80 -3.66 -5.37
C LEU A 17 4.08 -5.05 -4.81
N ILE A 18 3.08 -5.63 -4.14
CA ILE A 18 3.14 -7.01 -3.63
C ILE A 18 2.00 -7.78 -4.28
N ALA A 19 2.28 -8.99 -4.78
CA ALA A 19 1.26 -9.81 -5.42
C ALA A 19 1.43 -11.30 -5.18
N ASP A 20 0.31 -12.02 -5.14
CA ASP A 20 0.29 -13.48 -5.16
C ASP A 20 0.44 -13.97 -6.60
N PRO A 21 1.52 -14.71 -6.95
CA PRO A 21 1.71 -15.20 -8.30
C PRO A 21 0.65 -16.21 -8.76
N VAL A 22 -0.07 -16.85 -7.83
CA VAL A 22 -1.10 -17.85 -8.14
C VAL A 22 -2.44 -17.17 -8.41
N SER A 23 -2.99 -16.44 -7.43
CA SER A 23 -4.30 -15.76 -7.58
C SER A 23 -4.24 -14.53 -8.48
N LYS A 24 -3.03 -13.98 -8.73
CA LYS A 24 -2.79 -12.71 -9.41
C LYS A 24 -3.34 -11.48 -8.68
N GLU A 25 -3.84 -11.63 -7.46
CA GLU A 25 -4.24 -10.48 -6.63
C GLU A 25 -2.99 -9.69 -6.20
N ALA A 26 -3.10 -8.36 -6.25
CA ALA A 26 -2.05 -7.41 -5.91
C ALA A 26 -2.50 -6.34 -4.90
N VAL A 27 -1.53 -5.79 -4.17
CA VAL A 27 -1.66 -4.58 -3.35
C VAL A 27 -0.57 -3.58 -3.74
N LEU A 28 -0.90 -2.29 -3.70
CA LEU A 28 0.05 -1.19 -3.73
C LEU A 28 0.12 -0.53 -2.36
N VAL A 29 1.33 -0.33 -1.85
CA VAL A 29 1.61 0.43 -0.62
C VAL A 29 2.12 1.81 -1.02
N ASP A 30 1.51 2.87 -0.48
CA ASP A 30 1.86 4.29 -0.71
C ASP A 30 1.99 4.66 -2.20
N PRO A 31 0.92 4.50 -3.01
CA PRO A 31 0.93 4.92 -4.41
C PRO A 31 0.94 6.45 -4.54
N VAL A 32 1.74 6.98 -5.47
CA VAL A 32 1.82 8.43 -5.75
C VAL A 32 0.93 8.79 -6.94
N ARG A 33 0.16 9.90 -6.85
CA ARG A 33 -0.84 10.30 -7.86
C ARG A 33 -0.25 10.54 -9.26
N GLU A 34 0.96 11.06 -9.31
CA GLU A 34 1.71 11.34 -10.53
C GLU A 34 2.25 10.04 -11.17
N GLN A 35 2.39 8.97 -10.37
CA GLN A 35 2.90 7.67 -10.80
C GLN A 35 1.81 6.64 -11.13
N VAL A 36 0.52 7.01 -11.10
CA VAL A 36 -0.61 6.11 -11.36
C VAL A 36 -0.52 5.43 -12.73
N GLU A 37 0.01 6.11 -13.75
CA GLU A 37 0.19 5.52 -15.08
C GLU A 37 1.25 4.40 -15.06
N ARG A 38 2.40 4.66 -14.42
CA ARG A 38 3.47 3.67 -14.19
C ARG A 38 2.93 2.47 -13.44
N ASP A 39 2.21 2.69 -12.35
CA ASP A 39 1.68 1.64 -11.49
C ASP A 39 0.65 0.79 -12.24
N GLY A 40 -0.25 1.44 -12.97
CA GLY A 40 -1.22 0.79 -13.85
C GLY A 40 -0.56 -0.04 -14.95
N GLN A 41 0.54 0.44 -15.53
CA GLN A 41 1.31 -0.32 -16.52
C GLN A 41 1.92 -1.58 -15.92
N GLN A 42 2.54 -1.49 -14.74
CA GLN A 42 3.09 -2.67 -14.06
C GLN A 42 2.02 -3.73 -13.78
N LEU A 43 0.83 -3.31 -13.34
CA LEU A 43 -0.29 -4.23 -13.12
C LEU A 43 -0.72 -4.95 -14.41
N ARG A 44 -0.83 -4.21 -15.53
CA ARG A 44 -1.20 -4.78 -16.84
C ARG A 44 -0.15 -5.74 -17.38
N GLU A 45 1.12 -5.35 -17.37
CA GLU A 45 2.23 -6.16 -17.88
C GLU A 45 2.38 -7.49 -17.13
N LEU A 46 2.10 -7.48 -15.82
CA LEU A 46 2.21 -8.65 -14.96
C LEU A 46 0.91 -9.46 -14.88
N GLY A 47 -0.17 -8.99 -15.52
CA GLY A 47 -1.49 -9.62 -15.48
C GLY A 47 -2.07 -9.70 -14.08
N LEU A 48 -1.93 -8.62 -13.29
CA LEU A 48 -2.34 -8.56 -11.89
C LEU A 48 -3.67 -7.81 -11.72
N THR A 49 -4.46 -8.24 -10.73
CA THR A 49 -5.67 -7.56 -10.30
C THR A 49 -5.39 -6.81 -9.00
N LEU A 50 -5.43 -5.49 -9.05
CA LEU A 50 -5.24 -4.65 -7.86
C LEU A 50 -6.46 -4.74 -6.95
N LYS A 51 -6.27 -5.32 -5.77
CA LYS A 51 -7.33 -5.50 -4.78
C LYS A 51 -7.36 -4.36 -3.77
N TYR A 52 -6.18 -3.94 -3.32
CA TYR A 52 -6.02 -2.92 -2.31
C TYR A 52 -4.97 -1.88 -2.73
N CYS A 53 -5.24 -0.63 -2.38
CA CYS A 53 -4.21 0.36 -2.12
C CYS A 53 -4.19 0.61 -0.62
N VAL A 54 -3.03 0.48 0.01
CA VAL A 54 -2.87 0.68 1.45
C VAL A 54 -1.93 1.85 1.69
N GLU A 55 -2.33 2.74 2.60
CA GLU A 55 -1.49 3.86 3.03
C GLU A 55 -0.84 3.52 4.37
N THR A 56 0.44 3.82 4.52
CA THR A 56 1.14 3.73 5.81
C THR A 56 0.69 4.84 6.75
N HIS A 57 0.44 6.04 6.22
CA HIS A 57 -0.04 7.21 6.94
C HIS A 57 -0.65 8.23 5.97
N ILE A 58 -1.08 9.38 6.48
CA ILE A 58 -1.48 10.51 5.64
C ILE A 58 -0.24 11.32 5.29
N HIS A 59 0.17 11.20 4.03
CA HIS A 59 1.37 11.82 3.48
C HIS A 59 1.25 13.35 3.39
N ALA A 60 2.33 14.05 3.71
CA ALA A 60 2.41 15.51 3.64
C ALA A 60 3.26 16.01 2.45
N ASP A 61 4.06 15.11 1.89
CA ASP A 61 5.03 15.30 0.81
C ASP A 61 4.43 15.05 -0.58
N HIS A 62 3.41 14.17 -0.68
CA HIS A 62 2.79 13.81 -1.95
C HIS A 62 1.28 13.60 -1.85
N VAL A 63 0.59 13.67 -3.00
CA VAL A 63 -0.83 13.31 -3.09
C VAL A 63 -0.92 11.82 -3.43
N THR A 64 -1.66 11.06 -2.62
CA THR A 64 -1.88 9.62 -2.89
C THR A 64 -2.56 9.37 -4.24
N GLY A 65 -2.09 8.33 -4.92
CA GLY A 65 -2.67 7.78 -6.15
C GLY A 65 -3.90 6.89 -5.93
N THR A 66 -4.20 6.53 -4.68
CA THR A 66 -5.29 5.60 -4.30
C THR A 66 -6.64 5.99 -4.90
N GLY A 67 -6.99 7.28 -4.90
CA GLY A 67 -8.26 7.76 -5.47
C GLY A 67 -8.38 7.47 -6.97
N LYS A 68 -7.32 7.74 -7.75
CA LYS A 68 -7.31 7.48 -9.20
C LYS A 68 -7.24 5.99 -9.50
N LEU A 69 -6.41 5.23 -8.78
CA LEU A 69 -6.28 3.78 -8.96
C LEU A 69 -7.60 3.08 -8.68
N ARG A 70 -8.34 3.49 -7.65
CA ARG A 70 -9.69 3.01 -7.36
C ARG A 70 -10.68 3.29 -8.48
N GLN A 71 -10.66 4.48 -9.08
CA GLN A 71 -11.52 4.80 -10.23
C GLN A 71 -11.23 3.89 -11.44
N ILE A 72 -9.96 3.54 -11.68
CA ILE A 72 -9.54 2.77 -12.85
C ILE A 72 -9.71 1.26 -12.65
N THR A 73 -9.51 0.77 -11.43
CA THR A 73 -9.41 -0.67 -11.14
C THR A 73 -10.52 -1.22 -10.26
N GLY A 74 -11.24 -0.36 -9.53
CA GLY A 74 -12.19 -0.78 -8.50
C GLY A 74 -11.54 -1.29 -7.21
N CYS A 75 -10.23 -1.12 -7.01
CA CYS A 75 -9.55 -1.50 -5.78
C CYS A 75 -10.08 -0.73 -4.56
N GLN A 76 -9.94 -1.31 -3.36
CA GLN A 76 -10.26 -0.62 -2.12
C GLN A 76 -9.07 0.21 -1.63
N GLY A 77 -9.30 1.47 -1.30
CA GLY A 77 -8.37 2.34 -0.60
C GLY A 77 -8.49 2.15 0.91
N ILE A 78 -7.38 1.76 1.54
CA ILE A 78 -7.30 1.42 2.96
C ILE A 78 -6.32 2.37 3.63
N VAL A 79 -6.76 2.98 4.74
CA VAL A 79 -5.95 3.90 5.54
C VAL A 79 -5.89 3.41 6.99
N PRO A 80 -4.95 3.91 7.81
CA PRO A 80 -4.94 3.61 9.23
C PRO A 80 -6.22 4.03 9.96
N GLU A 81 -6.62 3.31 11.01
CA GLU A 81 -7.85 3.58 11.75
C GLU A 81 -7.96 4.99 12.34
N ASN A 82 -6.85 5.54 12.78
CA ASN A 82 -6.80 6.89 13.36
C ASN A 82 -6.63 8.01 12.32
N ALA A 83 -6.59 7.67 11.03
CA ALA A 83 -6.53 8.66 9.96
C ALA A 83 -7.93 9.24 9.71
N GLN A 84 -8.08 10.56 9.79
CA GLN A 84 -9.38 11.24 9.58
C GLN A 84 -9.70 11.40 8.08
N VAL A 85 -9.90 10.29 7.36
CA VAL A 85 -10.14 10.29 5.90
C VAL A 85 -11.52 9.72 5.56
N ALA A 86 -12.47 10.62 5.31
CA ALA A 86 -13.86 10.25 5.00
C ALA A 86 -14.03 9.46 3.68
N CYS A 87 -13.07 9.56 2.75
CA CYS A 87 -13.15 8.92 1.44
C CYS A 87 -12.40 7.58 1.35
N ALA A 88 -11.90 7.05 2.47
CA ALA A 88 -11.32 5.71 2.52
C ALA A 88 -12.45 4.64 2.50
N ASP A 89 -12.21 3.51 1.82
CA ASP A 89 -13.17 2.42 1.79
C ASP A 89 -13.13 1.59 3.08
N ARG A 90 -11.94 1.54 3.72
CA ARG A 90 -11.73 0.84 4.99
C ARG A 90 -10.65 1.52 5.81
N HIS A 91 -10.81 1.39 7.12
CA HIS A 91 -9.86 1.79 8.15
C HIS A 91 -9.25 0.53 8.75
N LEU A 92 -7.93 0.50 8.90
CA LEU A 92 -7.19 -0.69 9.33
C LEU A 92 -6.58 -0.47 10.72
N ALA A 93 -6.91 -1.36 11.65
CA ALA A 93 -6.46 -1.29 13.03
C ALA A 93 -5.14 -2.05 13.26
N ASP A 94 -4.49 -1.81 14.40
CA ASP A 94 -3.32 -2.58 14.82
C ASP A 94 -3.63 -4.08 14.91
N GLY A 95 -2.72 -4.90 14.38
CA GLY A 95 -2.82 -6.34 14.40
C GLY A 95 -3.82 -6.94 13.40
N GLU A 96 -4.58 -6.12 12.67
CA GLU A 96 -5.53 -6.57 11.66
C GLU A 96 -4.82 -7.08 10.40
N GLU A 97 -5.43 -8.05 9.72
CA GLU A 97 -4.85 -8.70 8.56
C GLU A 97 -5.67 -8.46 7.28
N LEU A 98 -4.94 -8.26 6.19
CA LEU A 98 -5.44 -8.25 4.82
C LEU A 98 -4.99 -9.50 4.10
N LEU A 99 -5.94 -10.18 3.46
CA LEU A 99 -5.69 -11.37 2.66
C LEU A 99 -5.65 -11.03 1.17
N LEU A 100 -4.56 -11.47 0.54
CA LEU A 100 -4.26 -11.30 -0.87
C LEU A 100 -3.85 -12.66 -1.46
N GLY A 101 -4.83 -13.44 -1.92
CA GLY A 101 -4.65 -14.86 -2.22
C GLY A 101 -4.04 -15.60 -1.03
N ASN A 102 -2.87 -16.21 -1.23
CA ASN A 102 -2.10 -16.90 -0.17
C ASN A 102 -1.18 -15.97 0.63
N ILE A 103 -1.22 -14.66 0.40
CA ILE A 103 -0.41 -13.67 1.12
C ILE A 103 -1.23 -13.06 2.25
N THR A 104 -0.65 -13.02 3.44
CA THR A 104 -1.20 -12.32 4.61
C THR A 104 -0.40 -11.06 4.88
N ILE A 105 -1.08 -9.92 5.01
CA ILE A 105 -0.46 -8.62 5.31
C ILE A 105 -1.04 -8.14 6.63
N LYS A 106 -0.21 -8.09 7.66
CA LYS A 106 -0.61 -7.65 9.00
C LYS A 106 -0.22 -6.21 9.24
N ALA A 107 -1.17 -5.40 9.68
CA ALA A 107 -0.91 -4.05 10.17
C ALA A 107 -0.23 -4.08 11.53
N ILE A 108 0.77 -3.23 11.72
CA ILE A 108 1.46 -3.01 12.99
C ILE A 108 1.48 -1.51 13.23
N ALA A 109 0.81 -1.05 14.30
CA ALA A 109 0.87 0.33 14.70
C ALA A 109 2.29 0.73 15.08
N THR A 110 2.78 1.78 14.42
CA THR A 110 4.11 2.36 14.64
C THR A 110 3.99 3.89 14.73
N PRO A 111 3.17 4.41 15.67
CA PRO A 111 2.98 5.85 15.82
C PRO A 111 4.32 6.54 16.11
N GLY A 112 4.46 7.76 15.61
CA GLY A 112 5.69 8.52 15.73
C GLY A 112 5.74 9.66 14.72
N HIS A 113 6.00 9.33 13.45
CA HIS A 113 5.94 10.32 12.36
C HIS A 113 4.54 10.94 12.25
N THR A 114 3.50 10.10 12.30
CA THR A 114 2.12 10.52 12.58
C THR A 114 1.53 9.65 13.69
N ASP A 115 0.47 10.15 14.34
CA ASP A 115 -0.27 9.42 15.39
C ASP A 115 -1.01 8.19 14.84
N SER A 116 -1.19 8.11 13.51
CA SER A 116 -1.88 7.04 12.83
C SER A 116 -0.96 6.13 12.02
N HIS A 117 0.37 6.24 12.15
CA HIS A 117 1.27 5.52 11.27
C HIS A 117 1.20 3.98 11.47
N LEU A 118 1.15 3.25 10.35
CA LEU A 118 1.20 1.79 10.29
C LEU A 118 2.43 1.31 9.50
N ALA A 119 3.01 0.21 9.95
CA ALA A 119 3.89 -0.63 9.17
C ALA A 119 3.17 -1.93 8.76
N TYR A 120 3.56 -2.51 7.62
CA TYR A 120 2.96 -3.73 7.11
C TYR A 120 3.94 -4.91 7.17
N LEU A 121 3.55 -5.99 7.86
CA LEU A 121 4.29 -7.24 7.95
C LEU A 121 3.69 -8.26 6.98
N VAL A 122 4.51 -8.85 6.11
CA VAL A 122 4.04 -9.77 5.07
C VAL A 122 4.43 -11.22 5.38
N ASN A 123 3.44 -12.13 5.34
CA ASN A 123 3.56 -13.58 5.52
C ASN A 123 4.26 -14.04 6.81
N ASN A 124 4.21 -13.24 7.90
CA ASN A 124 4.99 -13.49 9.13
C ASN A 124 6.49 -13.76 8.88
N SER A 125 6.99 -13.35 7.72
CA SER A 125 8.39 -13.40 7.35
C SER A 125 8.99 -12.03 7.62
N HIS A 126 10.27 -11.95 8.01
CA HIS A 126 10.95 -10.76 8.56
C HIS A 126 11.00 -9.48 7.69
N ARG A 127 10.12 -9.29 6.70
CA ARG A 127 10.02 -8.06 5.90
C ARG A 127 8.89 -7.17 6.41
N LYS A 128 9.29 -6.08 7.07
CA LYS A 128 8.44 -4.93 7.41
C LYS A 128 8.58 -3.87 6.33
N PHE A 129 7.47 -3.31 5.88
CA PHE A 129 7.46 -2.17 4.95
C PHE A 129 6.92 -0.94 5.67
N GLY A 130 7.70 0.15 5.62
CA GLY A 130 7.31 1.49 6.04
C GLY A 130 8.15 2.48 5.24
N SER A 131 7.48 3.43 4.58
CA SER A 131 8.11 4.44 3.71
C SER A 131 9.01 5.40 4.48
N GLU A 132 8.77 5.58 5.79
CA GLU A 132 9.52 6.51 6.63
C GLU A 132 10.10 5.92 7.93
N THR A 133 9.88 4.63 8.19
CA THR A 133 10.58 3.93 9.27
C THR A 133 11.94 3.44 8.76
N PRO A 134 13.06 3.75 9.42
CA PRO A 134 14.38 3.30 8.97
C PRO A 134 14.42 1.76 8.89
N PRO A 135 15.09 1.18 7.88
CA PRO A 135 15.30 -0.26 7.81
C PRO A 135 16.16 -0.70 9.01
N PHE A 136 15.69 -1.70 9.76
CA PHE A 136 16.50 -2.43 10.74
C PHE A 136 17.10 -3.67 10.09
#